data_AF-L1KKA7-F1
#
_entry.id   AF-L1KKA7-F1
#
_cell.length_a   1.000
_cell.length_b   1.000
_cell.length_c   1.000
_cell.angle_alpha   90.00
_cell.angle_beta   90.00
_cell.angle_gamma   90.00
#
_symmetry.space_group_name_H-M   'P 1'
#
loop_
_entity.id
_entity.type
_entity.pdbx_description
1 polymer ?
#
loop_
_entity_poly.entity_id
_entity_poly.type
_entity_poly.pdbx_seq_one_letter_code
_entity_poly.pdbx_strand_id
1 'polypeptide(L)'
;MNSTLSALAHVQAMESMQAVPLTEFRHRHLSARPLVIIPLAMAGEAGAPLAAMVGSAKRNGTLLIVAQPRNRDQRFAFAADLGRIVMDYIDSFRQDRRGDGERSRYTDAPQILVPNPGGVKALADLGRMCRFRATSGPYAVPDVVPEFGMWLTFLVERAEQAGTSMLLPVTAMLTEHWATGQSTLEDQNLASLMAWIAPPPGLTVEQAMADAENPDVCPPAGPSTSPEFDNRDLAPAIRRFDTASTLGDSQALATAETELRELIAGQIQPTWRMVWDAISRLRSVPEAPRTAKRLERDCTAFTDYSDYRDSGGLPQRTRDTAIGAARRLERLERALAEFESDMAFDDRFVLADRRSAGEAFAGTVVQAEPGRVVTTDKNRRVPRPRVTVRTEDPVRLAADTKLISPSMPAGHKAVIVSVLSDGDATCITVEVNGGMGRGRVPKQGTVPEPGQYIAYLPDPGWRPAPQFPASDATPWTHSADDENDTGSAVPEDAAAEEWGNED
;
A
#
# COMPACT_ATOMS: atom_id res chain seq x y z
N MET A 1 11.13 8.80 -8.35
CA MET A 1 12.41 9.33 -8.86
C MET A 1 13.41 8.21 -8.72
N ASN A 2 13.91 7.65 -9.82
CA ASN A 2 14.93 6.61 -9.76
C ASN A 2 16.28 7.30 -9.53
N SER A 3 16.76 7.14 -8.31
CA SER A 3 18.13 7.38 -7.87
C SER A 3 19.13 6.52 -8.64
N THR A 4 20.40 6.92 -8.59
CA THR A 4 21.48 6.27 -9.35
C THR A 4 21.72 4.82 -8.91
N LEU A 5 21.63 4.51 -7.61
CA LEU A 5 21.86 3.15 -7.13
C LEU A 5 20.70 2.22 -7.45
N SER A 6 19.45 2.68 -7.33
CA SER A 6 18.28 1.94 -7.82
C SER A 6 18.42 1.62 -9.32
N ALA A 7 18.75 2.61 -10.15
CA ALA A 7 18.96 2.40 -11.58
C ALA A 7 20.09 1.39 -11.87
N LEU A 8 21.20 1.47 -11.12
CA LEU A 8 22.30 0.51 -11.24
C LEU A 8 21.87 -0.91 -10.87
N ALA A 9 21.03 -1.08 -9.84
CA ALA A 9 20.51 -2.40 -9.46
C ALA A 9 19.64 -3.03 -10.57
N HIS A 10 18.82 -2.24 -11.26
CA HIS A 10 18.06 -2.71 -12.43
C HIS A 10 18.97 -3.11 -13.60
N VAL A 11 20.01 -2.33 -13.90
CA VAL A 11 21.01 -2.68 -14.93
C VAL A 11 21.75 -3.95 -14.54
N GLN A 12 22.20 -4.07 -13.29
CA GLN A 12 22.86 -5.27 -12.79
C GLN A 12 21.94 -6.50 -12.85
N ALA A 13 20.65 -6.33 -12.54
CA ALA A 13 19.68 -7.40 -12.66
C ALA A 13 19.61 -7.89 -14.11
N MET A 14 19.51 -6.96 -15.08
CA MET A 14 19.53 -7.28 -16.50
C MET A 14 20.83 -7.98 -16.94
N GLU A 15 22.00 -7.47 -16.54
CA GLU A 15 23.29 -8.05 -16.95
C GLU A 15 23.54 -9.45 -16.35
N SER A 16 23.09 -9.68 -15.12
CA SER A 16 23.29 -10.95 -14.42
C SER A 16 22.15 -11.94 -14.60
N MET A 17 21.04 -11.52 -15.20
CA MET A 17 19.79 -12.27 -15.30
C MET A 17 19.31 -12.82 -13.95
N GLN A 18 19.41 -11.99 -12.91
CA GLN A 18 18.99 -12.30 -11.54
C GLN A 18 18.40 -11.07 -10.87
N ALA A 19 17.32 -11.23 -10.12
CA ALA A 19 16.78 -10.11 -9.33
C ALA A 19 17.78 -9.66 -8.25
N VAL A 20 17.94 -8.34 -8.10
CA VAL A 20 18.89 -7.74 -7.14
C VAL A 20 18.11 -7.13 -5.97
N PRO A 21 18.42 -7.46 -4.71
CA PRO A 21 17.79 -6.81 -3.56
C PRO A 21 18.08 -5.30 -3.53
N LEU A 22 17.01 -4.50 -3.44
CA LEU A 22 17.04 -3.04 -3.25
C LEU A 22 17.07 -2.63 -1.78
N THR A 23 16.57 -3.50 -0.90
CA THR A 23 16.45 -3.26 0.54
C THR A 23 16.98 -4.45 1.31
N GLU A 24 17.46 -4.24 2.53
CA GLU A 24 17.86 -5.32 3.44
C GLU A 24 16.64 -5.88 4.19
N PHE A 25 15.64 -5.03 4.43
CA PHE A 25 14.45 -5.37 5.18
C PHE A 25 13.16 -5.28 4.35
N ARG A 26 12.15 -6.05 4.76
CA ARG A 26 10.77 -5.82 4.37
C ARG A 26 10.19 -4.70 5.23
N HIS A 27 9.85 -3.59 4.58
CA HIS A 27 9.33 -2.38 5.24
C HIS A 27 7.82 -2.37 5.45
N ARG A 28 7.12 -3.37 4.92
CA ARG A 28 5.69 -3.62 5.13
C ARG A 28 5.47 -4.71 6.18
N HIS A 29 4.44 -4.53 7.00
CA HIS A 29 3.99 -5.60 7.87
C HIS A 29 3.44 -6.74 7.00
N LEU A 30 3.73 -7.98 7.37
CA LEU A 30 3.17 -9.15 6.70
C LEU A 30 2.55 -10.04 7.76
N SER A 31 1.22 -10.07 7.77
CA SER A 31 0.44 -10.85 8.71
C SER A 31 0.81 -12.34 8.62
N ALA A 32 0.65 -13.06 9.73
CA ALA A 32 0.71 -14.51 9.74
C ALA A 32 -0.43 -15.13 8.90
N ARG A 33 -1.56 -14.41 8.77
CA ARG A 33 -2.79 -14.85 8.09
C ARG A 33 -3.36 -13.73 7.20
N PRO A 34 -2.64 -13.26 6.16
CA PRO A 34 -3.19 -12.26 5.25
C PRO A 34 -4.37 -12.87 4.49
N LEU A 35 -5.41 -12.08 4.23
CA LEU A 35 -6.50 -12.50 3.34
C LEU A 35 -6.09 -12.19 1.90
N VAL A 36 -5.91 -13.22 1.08
CA VAL A 36 -5.65 -13.05 -0.35
C VAL A 36 -6.98 -12.96 -1.08
N ILE A 37 -7.14 -11.95 -1.94
CA ILE A 37 -8.28 -11.81 -2.85
C ILE A 37 -7.76 -11.64 -4.27
N ILE A 38 -8.17 -12.53 -5.17
CA ILE A 38 -7.86 -12.46 -6.60
C ILE A 38 -9.17 -12.19 -7.33
N PRO A 39 -9.49 -10.93 -7.64
CA PRO A 39 -10.69 -10.62 -8.42
C PRO A 39 -10.46 -10.95 -9.90
N LEU A 40 -11.51 -11.38 -10.58
CA LEU A 40 -11.57 -11.53 -12.03
C LEU A 40 -12.80 -10.82 -12.60
N ALA A 41 -12.62 -10.19 -13.75
CA ALA A 41 -13.63 -9.55 -14.58
C ALA A 41 -13.36 -9.90 -16.05
N MET A 42 -14.39 -9.87 -16.89
CA MET A 42 -14.23 -10.07 -18.33
C MET A 42 -13.45 -8.92 -18.96
N ALA A 43 -12.71 -9.19 -20.03
CA ALA A 43 -12.06 -8.16 -20.82
C ALA A 43 -13.11 -7.23 -21.44
N GLY A 44 -12.91 -5.91 -21.29
CA GLY A 44 -13.80 -4.89 -21.86
C GLY A 44 -15.10 -4.62 -21.09
N GLU A 45 -15.55 -5.51 -20.20
CA GLU A 45 -16.67 -5.26 -19.29
C GLU A 45 -16.16 -4.69 -17.96
N ALA A 46 -15.88 -3.38 -17.95
CA ALA A 46 -15.44 -2.70 -16.73
C ALA A 46 -16.46 -2.90 -15.60
N GLY A 47 -16.02 -3.19 -14.37
CA GLY A 47 -16.85 -3.18 -13.16
C GLY A 47 -17.85 -4.33 -12.96
N ALA A 48 -18.00 -5.27 -13.90
CA ALA A 48 -18.80 -6.49 -13.69
C ALA A 48 -17.93 -7.63 -13.11
N PRO A 49 -18.20 -8.11 -11.89
CA PRO A 49 -17.44 -9.23 -11.33
C PRO A 49 -17.75 -10.52 -12.10
N LEU A 50 -16.70 -11.24 -12.50
CA LEU A 50 -16.79 -12.59 -13.07
C LEU A 50 -16.55 -13.64 -11.98
N ALA A 51 -15.49 -13.46 -11.19
CA ALA A 51 -15.13 -14.39 -10.12
C ALA A 51 -14.21 -13.74 -9.09
N ALA A 52 -14.05 -14.41 -7.95
CA ALA A 52 -12.95 -14.13 -7.03
C ALA A 52 -12.48 -15.40 -6.34
N MET A 53 -11.16 -15.55 -6.19
CA MET A 53 -10.57 -16.54 -5.29
C MET A 53 -10.14 -15.83 -4.01
N VAL A 54 -10.65 -16.29 -2.87
CA VAL A 54 -10.46 -15.63 -1.57
C VAL A 54 -10.07 -16.64 -0.49
N GLY A 55 -9.15 -16.27 0.40
CA GLY A 55 -8.81 -17.07 1.57
C GLY A 55 -7.52 -16.66 2.26
N SER A 56 -7.31 -17.15 3.47
CA SER A 56 -6.16 -16.80 4.32
C SER A 56 -5.09 -17.90 4.42
N ALA A 57 -5.19 -18.95 3.61
CA ALA A 57 -4.22 -20.04 3.57
C ALA A 57 -4.08 -20.64 2.17
N LYS A 58 -2.85 -20.99 1.77
CA LYS A 58 -2.52 -21.54 0.44
C LYS A 58 -3.41 -22.71 -0.02
N ARG A 59 -3.80 -23.60 0.90
CA ARG A 59 -4.60 -24.80 0.60
C ARG A 59 -6.11 -24.64 0.83
N ASN A 60 -6.57 -23.48 1.29
CA ASN A 60 -7.97 -23.25 1.66
C ASN A 60 -8.49 -21.95 1.01
N GLY A 61 -8.40 -21.89 -0.31
CA GLY A 61 -9.00 -20.81 -1.10
C GLY A 61 -10.42 -21.19 -1.53
N THR A 62 -11.36 -20.26 -1.38
CA THR A 62 -12.75 -20.40 -1.85
C THR A 62 -12.88 -19.66 -3.17
N LEU A 63 -13.43 -20.34 -4.19
CA LEU A 63 -13.73 -19.76 -5.50
C LEU A 63 -15.20 -19.38 -5.57
N LEU A 64 -15.47 -18.09 -5.77
CA LEU A 64 -16.79 -17.52 -6.00
C LEU A 64 -16.90 -17.11 -7.47
N ILE A 65 -18.04 -17.38 -8.11
CA ILE A 65 -18.26 -17.16 -9.55
C ILE A 65 -19.63 -16.52 -9.76
N VAL A 66 -19.70 -15.60 -10.73
CA VAL A 66 -20.92 -15.08 -11.31
C VAL A 66 -21.14 -15.78 -12.64
N ALA A 67 -22.11 -16.70 -12.71
CA ALA A 67 -22.33 -17.52 -13.90
C ALA A 67 -22.79 -16.67 -15.11
N GLN A 68 -23.59 -15.64 -14.84
CA GLN A 68 -24.02 -14.64 -15.82
C GLN A 68 -23.63 -13.24 -15.34
N PRO A 69 -22.45 -12.70 -15.73
CA PRO A 69 -21.96 -11.40 -15.30
C PRO A 69 -22.88 -10.23 -15.60
N ARG A 70 -23.88 -10.37 -16.48
CA ARG A 70 -24.88 -9.33 -16.78
C ARG A 70 -26.11 -9.37 -15.87
N ASN A 71 -26.27 -10.43 -15.09
CA ASN A 71 -27.40 -10.58 -14.18
C ASN A 71 -27.13 -9.86 -12.85
N ARG A 72 -27.92 -8.82 -12.57
CA ARG A 72 -27.81 -7.99 -11.36
C ARG A 72 -27.93 -8.79 -10.07
N ASP A 73 -28.87 -9.73 -9.99
CA ASP A 73 -29.11 -10.51 -8.78
C ASP A 73 -27.93 -11.44 -8.48
N GLN A 74 -27.34 -12.04 -9.52
CA GLN A 74 -26.14 -12.87 -9.35
C GLN A 74 -24.93 -12.04 -8.90
N ARG A 75 -24.76 -10.81 -9.40
CA ARG A 75 -23.70 -9.90 -8.94
C ARG A 75 -23.81 -9.60 -7.45
N PHE A 76 -25.03 -9.35 -6.95
CA PHE A 76 -25.24 -9.09 -5.52
C PHE A 76 -25.18 -10.34 -4.65
N ALA A 77 -25.60 -11.50 -5.16
CA ALA A 77 -25.36 -12.78 -4.48
C ALA A 77 -23.86 -13.03 -4.31
N PHE A 78 -23.08 -12.83 -5.37
CA PHE A 78 -21.61 -12.89 -5.31
C PHE A 78 -21.02 -11.88 -4.33
N ALA A 79 -21.47 -10.62 -4.36
CA ALA A 79 -21.01 -9.60 -3.42
C ALA A 79 -21.36 -9.94 -1.98
N ALA A 80 -22.51 -10.58 -1.73
CA ALA A 80 -22.91 -11.04 -0.41
C ALA A 80 -22.05 -12.22 0.06
N ASP A 81 -21.74 -13.18 -0.82
CA ASP A 81 -20.86 -14.32 -0.51
C ASP A 81 -19.43 -13.88 -0.20
N LEU A 82 -18.86 -13.02 -1.05
CA LEU A 82 -17.53 -12.45 -0.82
C LEU A 82 -17.52 -11.55 0.42
N GLY A 83 -18.57 -10.74 0.57
CA GLY A 83 -18.76 -9.85 1.70
C GLY A 83 -18.74 -10.60 3.03
N ARG A 84 -19.45 -11.73 3.14
CA ARG A 84 -19.42 -12.57 4.35
C ARG A 84 -18.01 -13.03 4.70
N ILE A 85 -17.25 -13.54 3.72
CA ILE A 85 -15.87 -14.01 3.96
C ILE A 85 -14.95 -12.87 4.41
N VAL A 86 -15.06 -11.70 3.76
CA VAL A 86 -14.22 -10.54 4.07
C VAL A 86 -14.61 -9.92 5.41
N MET A 87 -15.90 -9.82 5.71
CA MET A 87 -16.40 -9.28 6.97
C MET A 87 -16.05 -10.19 8.15
N ASP A 88 -16.21 -11.52 8.01
CA ASP A 88 -15.76 -12.48 9.03
C ASP A 88 -14.25 -12.33 9.32
N TYR A 89 -13.45 -12.11 8.26
CA TYR A 89 -12.02 -11.83 8.42
C TYR A 89 -11.77 -10.51 9.16
N ILE A 90 -12.43 -9.42 8.78
CA ILE A 90 -12.30 -8.10 9.42
C ILE A 90 -12.72 -8.16 10.90
N ASP A 91 -13.87 -8.76 11.20
CA ASP A 91 -14.42 -8.86 12.55
C ASP A 91 -13.56 -9.73 13.48
N SER A 92 -12.76 -10.64 12.92
CA SER A 92 -11.75 -11.38 13.69
C SER A 92 -10.66 -10.48 14.29
N PHE A 93 -10.43 -9.27 13.76
CA PHE A 93 -9.50 -8.28 14.31
C PHE A 93 -10.18 -7.30 15.28
N ARG A 94 -11.51 -7.32 15.38
CA ARG A 94 -12.30 -6.44 16.25
C ARG A 94 -12.55 -7.03 17.65
N GLN A 95 -11.78 -8.06 18.03
CA GLN A 95 -11.95 -8.76 19.31
C GLN A 95 -11.02 -8.21 20.40
N ASP A 96 -9.76 -7.95 20.06
CA ASP A 96 -8.72 -7.61 21.04
C ASP A 96 -8.41 -6.11 21.04
N ARG A 97 -9.11 -5.36 21.90
CA ARG A 97 -8.91 -3.92 22.09
C ARG A 97 -8.15 -3.64 23.40
N ARG A 98 -7.17 -2.73 23.36
CA ARG A 98 -6.35 -2.32 24.53
C ARG A 98 -6.38 -0.81 24.74
N GLY A 99 -6.28 -0.40 26.01
CA GLY A 99 -6.32 1.00 26.42
C GLY A 99 -7.73 1.50 26.71
N ASP A 100 -7.83 2.69 27.30
CA ASP A 100 -9.08 3.27 27.79
C ASP A 100 -9.45 4.56 27.03
N GLY A 101 -10.76 4.79 26.87
CA GLY A 101 -11.31 6.00 26.23
C GLY A 101 -10.73 6.25 24.84
N GLU A 102 -10.34 7.50 24.57
CA GLU A 102 -9.76 7.94 23.29
C GLU A 102 -8.41 7.25 22.93
N ARG A 103 -7.78 6.54 23.87
CA ARG A 103 -6.54 5.78 23.61
C ARG A 103 -6.79 4.31 23.34
N SER A 104 -8.05 3.87 23.41
CA SER A 104 -8.42 2.49 23.20
C SER A 104 -8.31 2.13 21.73
N ARG A 105 -7.48 1.13 21.38
CA ARG A 105 -7.25 0.67 20.00
C ARG A 105 -7.19 -0.84 19.89
N TYR A 106 -7.58 -1.39 18.75
CA TYR A 106 -7.33 -2.79 18.44
C TYR A 106 -5.82 -3.07 18.39
N THR A 107 -5.41 -4.28 18.76
CA THR A 107 -3.98 -4.64 18.82
C THR A 107 -3.39 -5.04 17.48
N ASP A 108 -4.24 -5.29 16.49
CA ASP A 108 -3.86 -5.73 15.16
C ASP A 108 -4.87 -5.14 14.13
N ALA A 109 -4.54 -5.22 12.86
CA ALA A 109 -5.36 -4.71 11.76
C ALA A 109 -5.45 -5.74 10.62
N PRO A 110 -6.58 -5.80 9.89
CA PRO A 110 -6.73 -6.71 8.76
C PRO A 110 -5.72 -6.38 7.66
N GLN A 111 -5.14 -7.42 7.05
CA GLN A 111 -4.29 -7.29 5.88
C GLN A 111 -4.87 -8.08 4.70
N ILE A 112 -5.20 -7.37 3.64
CA ILE A 112 -5.70 -7.92 2.39
C ILE A 112 -4.63 -7.76 1.31
N LEU A 113 -4.33 -8.84 0.61
CA LEU A 113 -3.35 -8.88 -0.48
C LEU A 113 -4.05 -9.21 -1.78
N VAL A 114 -3.73 -8.45 -2.82
CA VAL A 114 -4.18 -8.68 -4.20
C VAL A 114 -2.96 -8.92 -5.10
N PRO A 115 -3.07 -9.58 -6.26
CA PRO A 115 -1.90 -9.87 -7.09
C PRO A 115 -1.14 -8.63 -7.53
N ASN A 116 -1.86 -7.63 -8.04
CA ASN A 116 -1.32 -6.43 -8.69
C ASN A 116 -2.24 -5.21 -8.44
N PRO A 117 -1.84 -3.99 -8.85
CA PRO A 117 -2.65 -2.78 -8.65
C PRO A 117 -4.05 -2.84 -9.27
N GLY A 118 -4.23 -3.61 -10.36
CA GLY A 118 -5.54 -3.86 -10.94
C GLY A 118 -6.52 -4.52 -9.96
N GLY A 119 -6.03 -5.40 -9.09
CA GLY A 119 -6.84 -5.98 -8.02
C GLY A 119 -7.37 -4.94 -7.03
N VAL A 120 -6.58 -3.91 -6.69
CA VAL A 120 -7.03 -2.79 -5.84
C VAL A 120 -8.13 -2.01 -6.55
N LYS A 121 -7.97 -1.75 -7.85
CA LYS A 121 -9.00 -1.08 -8.66
C LYS A 121 -10.30 -1.89 -8.70
N ALA A 122 -10.23 -3.21 -8.91
CA ALA A 122 -11.40 -4.08 -8.94
C ALA A 122 -12.15 -4.07 -7.59
N LEU A 123 -11.43 -4.07 -6.46
CA LEU A 123 -12.05 -3.89 -5.14
C LEU A 123 -12.66 -2.49 -4.96
N ALA A 124 -12.06 -1.45 -5.55
CA ALA A 124 -12.63 -0.10 -5.55
C ALA A 124 -13.95 -0.02 -6.35
N ASP A 125 -14.00 -0.67 -7.50
CA ASP A 125 -15.20 -0.78 -8.34
C ASP A 125 -16.31 -1.54 -7.58
N LEU A 126 -15.95 -2.66 -6.94
CA LEU A 126 -16.88 -3.44 -6.11
C LEU A 126 -17.38 -2.64 -4.90
N GLY A 127 -16.49 -1.88 -4.24
CA GLY A 127 -16.85 -0.99 -3.13
C GLY A 127 -17.88 0.06 -3.54
N ARG A 128 -17.68 0.71 -4.71
CA ARG A 128 -18.64 1.65 -5.31
C ARG A 128 -19.98 1.00 -5.63
N MET A 129 -19.97 -0.19 -6.23
CA MET A 129 -21.18 -0.93 -6.59
C MET A 129 -22.05 -1.27 -5.37
N CYS A 130 -21.42 -1.51 -4.21
CA CYS A 130 -22.11 -2.05 -3.04
C CYS A 130 -22.53 -0.99 -1.99
N ARG A 131 -21.71 0.04 -1.73
CA ARG A 131 -21.83 0.85 -0.49
C ARG A 131 -23.12 1.66 -0.31
N PHE A 132 -23.84 1.97 -1.39
CA PHE A 132 -25.09 2.76 -1.35
C PHE A 132 -26.35 1.91 -1.52
N ARG A 133 -26.24 0.58 -1.51
CA ARG A 133 -27.40 -0.29 -1.76
C ARG A 133 -28.33 -0.32 -0.56
N ALA A 134 -29.63 -0.22 -0.82
CA ALA A 134 -30.67 -0.32 0.19
C ALA A 134 -30.92 -1.78 0.58
N THR A 135 -31.13 -2.02 1.87
CA THR A 135 -31.41 -3.36 2.43
C THR A 135 -32.90 -3.62 2.64
N SER A 136 -33.74 -2.65 2.26
CA SER A 136 -35.20 -2.74 2.33
C SER A 136 -35.83 -2.19 1.05
N GLY A 137 -37.03 -2.66 0.71
CA GLY A 137 -37.76 -2.24 -0.49
C GLY A 137 -37.71 -3.27 -1.63
N PRO A 138 -38.23 -2.92 -2.82
CA PRO A 138 -38.40 -3.88 -3.93
C PRO A 138 -37.09 -4.38 -4.55
N TYR A 139 -35.97 -3.68 -4.33
CA TYR A 139 -34.63 -4.05 -4.83
C TYR A 139 -33.63 -4.20 -3.68
N ALA A 140 -34.11 -4.71 -2.54
CA ALA A 140 -33.29 -4.92 -1.35
C ALA A 140 -32.15 -5.91 -1.62
N VAL A 141 -30.95 -5.56 -1.16
CA VAL A 141 -29.80 -6.47 -1.13
C VAL A 141 -29.56 -6.98 0.30
N PRO A 142 -28.85 -8.10 0.50
CA PRO A 142 -28.47 -8.55 1.84
C PRO A 142 -27.67 -7.49 2.61
N ASP A 143 -27.86 -7.38 3.93
CA ASP A 143 -27.26 -6.34 4.79
C ASP A 143 -25.73 -6.25 4.69
N VAL A 144 -25.07 -7.40 4.51
CA VAL A 144 -23.61 -7.48 4.35
C VAL A 144 -23.09 -6.73 3.12
N VAL A 145 -23.92 -6.55 2.08
CA VAL A 145 -23.49 -5.93 0.80
C VAL A 145 -23.09 -4.47 1.00
N PRO A 146 -23.95 -3.56 1.49
CA PRO A 146 -23.54 -2.18 1.73
C PRO A 146 -22.42 -2.08 2.76
N GLU A 147 -22.44 -2.88 3.83
CA GLU A 147 -21.37 -2.92 4.83
C GLU A 147 -20.00 -3.25 4.20
N PHE A 148 -19.96 -4.33 3.43
CA PHE A 148 -18.79 -4.74 2.68
C PHE A 148 -18.31 -3.64 1.72
N GLY A 149 -19.23 -2.97 1.02
CA GLY A 149 -18.90 -1.86 0.13
C GLY A 149 -18.22 -0.68 0.85
N MET A 150 -18.70 -0.35 2.05
CA MET A 150 -18.11 0.71 2.88
C MET A 150 -16.72 0.31 3.39
N TRP A 151 -16.54 -0.95 3.83
CA TRP A 151 -15.22 -1.47 4.25
C TRP A 151 -14.21 -1.54 3.10
N LEU A 152 -14.61 -1.99 1.92
CA LEU A 152 -13.75 -1.93 0.73
C LEU A 152 -13.35 -0.49 0.39
N THR A 153 -14.29 0.45 0.47
CA THR A 153 -14.00 1.87 0.22
C THR A 153 -12.95 2.40 1.20
N PHE A 154 -13.10 2.11 2.49
CA PHE A 154 -12.08 2.43 3.50
C PHE A 154 -10.72 1.80 3.16
N LEU A 155 -10.67 0.50 2.89
CA LEU A 155 -9.42 -0.21 2.60
C LEU A 155 -8.71 0.34 1.35
N VAL A 156 -9.45 0.69 0.31
CA VAL A 156 -8.91 1.30 -0.92
C VAL A 156 -8.37 2.70 -0.65
N GLU A 157 -9.08 3.54 0.11
CA GLU A 157 -8.56 4.85 0.54
C GLU A 157 -7.32 4.71 1.44
N ARG A 158 -7.24 3.65 2.24
CA ARG A 158 -6.05 3.32 3.02
C ARG A 158 -4.89 2.89 2.11
N ALA A 159 -5.14 2.13 1.04
CA ALA A 159 -4.10 1.62 0.13
C ALA A 159 -3.26 2.73 -0.53
N GLU A 160 -3.82 3.94 -0.67
CA GLU A 160 -3.09 5.10 -1.19
C GLU A 160 -2.06 5.68 -0.18
N GLN A 161 -2.21 5.39 1.10
CA GLN A 161 -1.32 5.92 2.13
C GLN A 161 -0.03 5.11 2.21
N ALA A 162 1.10 5.76 1.94
CA ALA A 162 2.41 5.15 2.11
C ALA A 162 2.60 4.60 3.54
N GLY A 163 3.24 3.44 3.66
CA GLY A 163 3.46 2.74 4.92
C GLY A 163 2.29 1.91 5.46
N THR A 164 1.07 2.02 4.91
CA THR A 164 -0.03 1.10 5.25
C THR A 164 0.33 -0.34 4.89
N SER A 165 -0.22 -1.31 5.62
CA SER A 165 -0.17 -2.74 5.28
C SER A 165 -1.55 -3.37 5.15
N MET A 166 -2.63 -2.57 5.19
CA MET A 166 -4.02 -3.07 5.25
C MET A 166 -4.55 -3.60 3.91
N LEU A 167 -4.21 -2.95 2.80
CA LEU A 167 -4.53 -3.41 1.44
C LEU A 167 -3.36 -3.08 0.52
N LEU A 168 -2.71 -4.11 -0.02
CA LEU A 168 -1.53 -3.94 -0.87
C LEU A 168 -1.51 -4.94 -2.03
N PRO A 169 -1.04 -4.50 -3.22
CA PRO A 169 -0.68 -5.43 -4.27
C PRO A 169 0.64 -6.13 -3.96
N VAL A 170 0.67 -7.45 -4.18
CA VAL A 170 1.86 -8.30 -3.95
C VAL A 170 3.01 -7.87 -4.85
N THR A 171 2.75 -7.48 -6.10
CA THR A 171 3.79 -6.94 -6.99
C THR A 171 4.47 -5.71 -6.40
N ALA A 172 3.75 -4.79 -5.74
CA ALA A 172 4.38 -3.64 -5.09
C ALA A 172 5.26 -4.04 -3.91
N MET A 173 4.85 -5.03 -3.11
CA MET A 173 5.70 -5.53 -2.01
C MET A 173 6.98 -6.19 -2.53
N LEU A 174 6.90 -6.90 -3.67
CA LEU A 174 8.05 -7.51 -4.32
C LEU A 174 8.98 -6.44 -4.90
N THR A 175 8.47 -5.46 -5.64
CA THR A 175 9.30 -4.40 -6.25
C THR A 175 9.84 -3.38 -5.24
N GLU A 176 9.24 -3.26 -4.05
CA GLU A 176 9.84 -2.55 -2.91
C GLU A 176 11.14 -3.22 -2.41
N HIS A 177 11.35 -4.51 -2.70
CA HIS A 177 12.50 -5.26 -2.21
C HIS A 177 13.44 -5.77 -3.31
N TRP A 178 12.96 -6.10 -4.50
CA TRP A 178 13.78 -6.61 -5.60
C TRP A 178 13.71 -5.70 -6.83
N ALA A 179 14.87 -5.38 -7.40
CA ALA A 179 15.00 -4.86 -8.75
C ALA A 179 15.07 -6.01 -9.75
N THR A 180 14.40 -5.86 -10.89
CA THR A 180 14.44 -6.76 -12.03
C THR A 180 15.07 -6.07 -13.24
N GLY A 181 15.38 -6.81 -14.31
CA GLY A 181 15.75 -6.21 -15.59
C GLY A 181 14.57 -5.60 -16.36
N GLN A 182 13.35 -5.66 -15.82
CA GLN A 182 12.13 -5.22 -16.50
C GLN A 182 11.85 -3.73 -16.26
N SER A 183 10.94 -3.18 -17.06
CA SER A 183 10.32 -1.90 -16.79
C SER A 183 9.32 -1.98 -15.62
N THR A 184 9.01 -0.83 -15.03
CA THR A 184 8.02 -0.71 -13.95
C THR A 184 6.59 -1.11 -14.37
N LEU A 185 6.30 -1.08 -15.68
CA LEU A 185 5.02 -1.55 -16.22
C LEU A 185 4.98 -3.08 -16.25
N GLU A 186 6.04 -3.71 -16.74
CA GLU A 186 6.18 -5.17 -16.82
C GLU A 186 6.22 -5.82 -15.43
N ASP A 187 6.81 -5.16 -14.44
CA ASP A 187 6.79 -5.60 -13.04
C ASP A 187 5.37 -5.70 -12.44
N GLN A 188 4.33 -5.15 -13.10
CA GLN A 188 2.93 -5.36 -12.69
C GLN A 188 2.39 -6.74 -13.06
N ASN A 189 3.07 -7.47 -13.94
CA ASN A 189 2.80 -8.88 -14.19
C ASN A 189 3.46 -9.73 -13.10
N LEU A 190 2.65 -10.29 -12.20
CA LEU A 190 3.14 -11.11 -11.08
C LEU A 190 3.93 -12.33 -11.56
N ALA A 191 3.57 -12.94 -12.68
CA ALA A 191 4.26 -14.11 -13.23
C ALA A 191 5.66 -13.74 -13.71
N SER A 192 5.76 -12.68 -14.48
CA SER A 192 7.04 -12.16 -14.97
C SER A 192 7.94 -11.74 -13.81
N LEU A 193 7.39 -11.03 -12.82
CA LEU A 193 8.12 -10.63 -11.62
C LEU A 193 8.64 -11.83 -10.82
N MET A 194 7.82 -12.88 -10.65
CA MET A 194 8.24 -14.10 -9.96
C MET A 194 9.25 -14.92 -10.76
N ALA A 195 9.19 -14.90 -12.10
CA ALA A 195 10.19 -15.53 -12.97
C ALA A 195 11.58 -14.90 -12.78
N TRP A 196 11.65 -13.58 -12.57
CA TRP A 196 12.90 -12.87 -12.22
C TRP A 196 13.41 -13.20 -10.81
N ILE A 197 12.52 -13.18 -9.82
CA ILE A 197 12.90 -13.30 -8.40
C ILE A 197 13.25 -14.74 -8.03
N ALA A 198 12.48 -15.70 -8.53
CA ALA A 198 12.59 -17.09 -8.17
C ALA A 198 12.09 -17.98 -9.33
N PRO A 199 12.86 -18.09 -10.43
CA PRO A 199 12.48 -18.92 -11.57
C PRO A 199 12.23 -20.37 -11.12
N PRO A 200 11.28 -21.09 -11.76
CA PRO A 200 11.04 -22.49 -11.45
C PRO A 200 12.33 -23.33 -11.54
N PRO A 201 12.49 -24.36 -10.69
CA PRO A 201 13.69 -25.20 -10.71
C PRO A 201 13.95 -25.79 -12.10
N GLY A 202 15.17 -25.60 -12.60
CA GLY A 202 15.60 -26.12 -13.90
C GLY A 202 15.32 -25.20 -15.09
N LEU A 203 14.66 -24.06 -14.89
CA LEU A 203 14.49 -23.03 -15.92
C LEU A 203 15.43 -21.85 -15.67
N THR A 204 15.90 -21.24 -16.75
CA THR A 204 16.54 -19.92 -16.68
C THR A 204 15.48 -18.82 -16.54
N VAL A 205 15.89 -17.59 -16.17
CA VAL A 205 14.96 -16.45 -16.07
C VAL A 205 14.28 -16.20 -17.42
N GLU A 206 15.01 -16.29 -18.53
CA GLU A 206 14.50 -16.11 -19.88
C GLU A 206 13.40 -17.12 -20.23
N GLN A 207 13.62 -18.39 -19.90
CA GLN A 207 12.63 -19.44 -20.15
C GLN A 207 11.38 -19.24 -19.29
N ALA A 208 11.59 -18.93 -18.00
CA ALA A 208 10.49 -18.65 -17.08
C ALA A 208 9.69 -17.39 -17.49
N MET A 209 10.37 -16.38 -18.04
CA MET A 209 9.75 -15.17 -18.58
C MET A 209 8.92 -15.46 -19.83
N ALA A 210 9.43 -16.27 -20.77
CA ALA A 210 8.67 -16.68 -21.95
C ALA A 210 7.38 -17.44 -21.58
N ASP A 211 7.44 -18.29 -20.54
CA ASP A 211 6.26 -18.97 -20.00
C ASP A 211 5.30 -17.99 -19.30
N ALA A 212 5.82 -17.01 -18.58
CA ALA A 212 5.04 -16.00 -17.87
C ALA A 212 4.30 -15.02 -18.81
N GLU A 213 4.84 -14.78 -20.00
CA GLU A 213 4.25 -13.93 -21.03
C GLU A 213 3.24 -14.67 -21.92
N ASN A 214 3.19 -16.01 -21.85
CA ASN A 214 2.29 -16.83 -22.65
C ASN A 214 0.97 -17.08 -21.91
N PRO A 215 -0.17 -16.49 -22.32
CA PRO A 215 -1.44 -16.61 -21.61
C PRO A 215 -2.03 -18.03 -21.57
N ASP A 216 -1.66 -18.90 -22.52
CA ASP A 216 -2.09 -20.30 -22.52
C ASP A 216 -1.35 -21.13 -21.45
N VAL A 217 -0.14 -20.69 -21.04
CA VAL A 217 0.68 -21.35 -20.01
C VAL A 217 0.47 -20.69 -18.65
N CYS A 218 0.53 -19.36 -18.63
CA CYS A 218 0.33 -18.54 -17.44
C CYS A 218 -0.77 -17.50 -17.70
N PRO A 219 -2.02 -17.79 -17.31
CA PRO A 219 -3.11 -16.83 -17.40
C PRO A 219 -2.76 -15.49 -16.72
N PRO A 220 -3.30 -14.36 -17.23
CA PRO A 220 -3.11 -13.06 -16.60
C PRO A 220 -3.51 -13.09 -15.12
N ALA A 221 -2.73 -12.43 -14.26
CA ALA A 221 -2.98 -12.36 -12.81
C ALA A 221 -4.24 -11.56 -12.40
N GLY A 222 -5.11 -11.25 -13.35
CA GLY A 222 -6.29 -10.42 -13.19
C GLY A 222 -5.99 -8.91 -13.05
N PRO A 223 -7.03 -8.08 -12.88
CA PRO A 223 -8.43 -8.50 -12.78
C PRO A 223 -9.04 -8.90 -14.13
N SER A 224 -8.56 -8.38 -15.26
CA SER A 224 -9.12 -8.75 -16.57
C SER A 224 -8.57 -10.08 -17.06
N THR A 225 -9.45 -10.93 -17.59
CA THR A 225 -9.10 -12.10 -18.39
C THR A 225 -8.54 -11.68 -19.76
N SER A 226 -7.98 -12.63 -20.53
CA SER A 226 -7.56 -12.34 -21.90
C SER A 226 -8.76 -12.33 -22.86
N PRO A 227 -8.79 -11.43 -23.87
CA PRO A 227 -9.85 -11.43 -24.88
C PRO A 227 -9.96 -12.76 -25.65
N GLU A 228 -8.84 -13.46 -25.86
CA GLU A 228 -8.82 -14.75 -26.53
C GLU A 228 -9.56 -15.82 -25.73
N PHE A 229 -9.30 -15.90 -24.42
CA PHE A 229 -10.01 -16.80 -23.50
C PHE A 229 -11.51 -16.46 -23.45
N ASP A 230 -11.83 -15.17 -23.36
CA ASP A 230 -13.21 -14.72 -23.28
C ASP A 230 -14.03 -15.14 -24.51
N ASN A 231 -13.47 -14.97 -25.70
CA ASN A 231 -14.14 -15.29 -26.95
C ASN A 231 -14.18 -16.79 -27.26
N ARG A 232 -13.06 -17.49 -27.03
CA ARG A 232 -12.90 -18.90 -27.41
C ARG A 232 -13.57 -19.85 -26.42
N ASP A 233 -13.47 -19.55 -25.12
CA ASP A 233 -13.77 -20.51 -24.07
C ASP A 233 -14.92 -20.04 -23.16
N LEU A 234 -14.85 -18.82 -22.63
CA LEU A 234 -15.83 -18.30 -21.66
C LEU A 234 -17.22 -18.03 -22.28
N ALA A 235 -17.27 -17.28 -23.39
CA ALA A 235 -18.55 -16.91 -24.02
C ALA A 235 -19.37 -18.14 -24.49
N PRO A 236 -18.78 -19.20 -25.08
CA PRO A 236 -19.50 -20.45 -25.34
C PRO A 236 -20.00 -21.15 -24.08
N ALA A 237 -19.25 -21.13 -22.98
CA ALA A 237 -19.69 -21.71 -21.71
C ALA A 237 -20.87 -20.95 -21.11
N ILE A 238 -20.84 -19.61 -21.11
CA ILE A 238 -21.96 -18.76 -20.67
C ILE A 238 -23.21 -19.03 -21.54
N ARG A 239 -23.07 -19.12 -22.87
CA ARG A 239 -24.21 -19.44 -23.75
C ARG A 239 -24.87 -20.79 -23.44
N ARG A 240 -24.06 -21.80 -23.07
CA ARG A 240 -24.59 -23.11 -22.67
C ARG A 240 -25.34 -23.03 -21.34
N PHE A 241 -24.80 -22.29 -20.37
CA PHE A 241 -25.48 -21.99 -19.11
C PHE A 241 -26.82 -21.27 -19.35
N ASP A 242 -26.84 -20.21 -20.17
CA ASP A 242 -28.05 -19.46 -20.50
C ASP A 242 -29.09 -20.33 -21.20
N THR A 243 -28.65 -21.19 -22.14
CA THR A 243 -29.54 -22.12 -22.85
C THR A 243 -30.17 -23.13 -21.88
N ALA A 244 -29.37 -23.74 -21.01
CA ALA A 244 -29.85 -24.68 -20.01
C ALA A 244 -30.82 -24.02 -19.02
N SER A 245 -30.50 -22.81 -18.56
CA SER A 245 -31.36 -22.02 -17.68
C SER A 245 -32.70 -21.67 -18.34
N THR A 246 -32.69 -21.29 -19.62
CA THR A 246 -33.91 -20.93 -20.37
C THR A 246 -34.81 -22.14 -20.59
N LEU A 247 -34.22 -23.31 -20.85
CA LEU A 247 -34.95 -24.57 -21.05
C LEU A 247 -35.44 -25.19 -19.74
N GLY A 248 -34.97 -24.71 -18.58
CA GLY A 248 -35.31 -25.28 -17.27
C GLY A 248 -34.75 -26.69 -17.04
N ASP A 249 -33.73 -27.11 -17.81
CA ASP A 249 -33.10 -28.43 -17.68
C ASP A 249 -32.10 -28.42 -16.52
N SER A 250 -32.51 -28.97 -15.38
CA SER A 250 -31.68 -28.97 -14.16
C SER A 250 -30.37 -29.75 -14.31
N GLN A 251 -30.34 -30.81 -15.13
CA GLN A 251 -29.12 -31.60 -15.33
C GLN A 251 -28.14 -30.88 -16.26
N ALA A 252 -28.66 -30.31 -17.36
CA ALA A 252 -27.85 -29.49 -18.25
C ALA A 252 -27.31 -28.23 -17.53
N LEU A 253 -28.12 -27.61 -16.65
CA LEU A 253 -27.70 -26.45 -15.87
C LEU A 253 -26.56 -26.79 -14.91
N ALA A 254 -26.69 -27.87 -14.12
CA ALA A 254 -25.64 -28.32 -13.21
C ALA A 254 -24.33 -28.67 -13.94
N THR A 255 -24.45 -29.21 -15.17
CA THR A 255 -23.30 -29.52 -16.02
C THR A 255 -22.61 -28.24 -16.51
N ALA A 256 -23.38 -27.27 -17.01
CA ALA A 256 -22.86 -25.98 -17.46
C ALA A 256 -22.23 -25.16 -16.32
N GLU A 257 -22.80 -25.20 -15.12
CA GLU A 257 -22.21 -24.59 -13.92
C GLU A 257 -20.88 -25.22 -13.52
N THR A 258 -20.78 -26.55 -13.61
CA THR A 258 -19.54 -27.28 -13.32
C THR A 258 -18.46 -26.92 -14.33
N GLU A 259 -18.81 -26.90 -15.62
CA GLU A 259 -17.90 -26.52 -16.69
C GLU A 259 -17.40 -25.07 -16.55
N LEU A 260 -18.29 -24.11 -16.29
CA LEU A 260 -17.91 -22.71 -16.03
C LEU A 260 -16.96 -22.62 -14.82
N ARG A 261 -17.25 -23.38 -13.76
CA ARG A 261 -16.40 -23.41 -12.56
C ARG A 261 -15.01 -23.96 -12.84
N GLU A 262 -14.90 -25.05 -13.58
CA GLU A 262 -13.61 -25.63 -13.95
C GLU A 262 -12.81 -24.69 -14.86
N LEU A 263 -13.47 -24.06 -15.83
CA LEU A 263 -12.85 -23.13 -16.76
C LEU A 263 -12.26 -21.90 -16.03
N ILE A 264 -13.05 -21.27 -15.17
CA ILE A 264 -12.60 -20.12 -14.37
C ILE A 264 -11.55 -20.53 -13.34
N ALA A 265 -11.68 -21.71 -12.74
CA ALA A 265 -10.68 -22.26 -11.83
C ALA A 265 -9.31 -22.39 -12.53
N GLY A 266 -9.30 -22.83 -13.79
CA GLY A 266 -8.09 -22.91 -14.62
C GLY A 266 -7.40 -21.55 -14.80
N GLN A 267 -8.15 -20.45 -14.87
CA GLN A 267 -7.59 -19.10 -14.99
C GLN A 267 -7.02 -18.58 -13.67
N ILE A 268 -7.67 -18.85 -12.53
CA ILE A 268 -7.34 -18.18 -11.26
C ILE A 268 -6.37 -18.96 -10.37
N GLN A 269 -6.38 -20.29 -10.44
CA GLN A 269 -5.55 -21.15 -9.57
C GLN A 269 -4.03 -20.97 -9.79
N PRO A 270 -3.51 -20.74 -11.01
CA PRO A 270 -2.09 -20.42 -11.20
C PRO A 270 -1.68 -19.17 -10.42
N THR A 271 -2.43 -18.07 -10.55
CA THR A 271 -2.20 -16.82 -9.81
C THR A 271 -2.30 -17.02 -8.31
N TRP A 272 -3.27 -17.81 -7.83
CA TRP A 272 -3.39 -18.15 -6.41
C TRP A 272 -2.13 -18.80 -5.86
N ARG A 273 -1.62 -19.84 -6.52
CA ARG A 273 -0.39 -20.51 -6.09
C ARG A 273 0.78 -19.54 -6.07
N MET A 274 0.90 -18.72 -7.10
CA MET A 274 1.96 -17.75 -7.28
C MET A 274 1.96 -16.64 -6.22
N VAL A 275 0.79 -16.10 -5.86
CA VAL A 275 0.66 -15.14 -4.75
C VAL A 275 1.17 -15.73 -3.44
N TRP A 276 0.81 -16.98 -3.13
CA TRP A 276 1.29 -17.63 -1.90
C TRP A 276 2.79 -17.95 -1.92
N ASP A 277 3.34 -18.23 -3.09
CA ASP A 277 4.78 -18.39 -3.26
C ASP A 277 5.51 -17.05 -3.08
N ALA A 278 4.99 -15.96 -3.64
CA ALA A 278 5.48 -14.60 -3.41
C ALA A 278 5.43 -14.20 -1.92
N ILE A 279 4.32 -14.47 -1.23
CA ILE A 279 4.19 -14.28 0.22
C ILE A 279 5.27 -15.07 0.96
N SER A 280 5.56 -16.30 0.54
CA SER A 280 6.61 -17.12 1.16
C SER A 280 8.01 -16.52 0.95
N ARG A 281 8.28 -15.90 -0.21
CA ARG A 281 9.53 -15.15 -0.44
C ARG A 281 9.61 -13.91 0.44
N LEU A 282 8.57 -13.09 0.48
CA LEU A 282 8.49 -11.90 1.34
C LEU A 282 8.62 -12.24 2.83
N ARG A 283 8.18 -13.41 3.27
CA ARG A 283 8.37 -13.91 4.65
C ARG A 283 9.82 -14.25 4.98
N SER A 284 10.62 -14.62 3.98
CA SER A 284 12.05 -14.91 4.18
C SER A 284 12.90 -13.65 4.35
N VAL A 285 12.37 -12.49 3.98
CA VAL A 285 13.02 -11.19 4.19
C VAL A 285 12.78 -10.72 5.63
N PRO A 286 13.84 -10.34 6.38
CA PRO A 286 13.71 -9.79 7.73
C PRO A 286 12.80 -8.56 7.77
N GLU A 287 11.98 -8.43 8.80
CA GLU A 287 11.09 -7.27 8.98
C GLU A 287 11.87 -6.07 9.53
N ALA A 288 11.58 -4.87 8.99
CA ALA A 288 12.25 -3.65 9.41
C ALA A 288 11.88 -3.26 10.86
N PRO A 289 12.82 -2.70 11.66
CA PRO A 289 12.58 -2.33 13.06
C PRO A 289 11.34 -1.46 13.31
N ARG A 290 11.03 -0.50 12.43
CA ARG A 290 9.89 0.42 12.59
C ARG A 290 8.60 -0.08 11.97
N THR A 291 8.55 -1.26 11.38
CA THR A 291 7.31 -1.83 10.84
C THR A 291 6.24 -1.95 11.92
N ALA A 292 6.61 -2.26 13.18
CA ALA A 292 5.68 -2.26 14.32
C ALA A 292 5.00 -0.90 14.54
N LYS A 293 5.73 0.22 14.40
CA LYS A 293 5.16 1.57 14.52
C LYS A 293 4.19 1.87 13.38
N ARG A 294 4.41 1.33 12.19
CA ARG A 294 3.47 1.45 11.05
C ARG A 294 2.20 0.66 11.32
N LEU A 295 2.34 -0.56 11.83
CA LEU A 295 1.19 -1.37 12.25
C LEU A 295 0.35 -0.66 13.32
N GLU A 296 0.97 0.04 14.29
CA GLU A 296 0.22 0.83 15.27
C GLU A 296 -0.65 1.93 14.62
N ARG A 297 -0.19 2.53 13.52
CA ARG A 297 -0.96 3.52 12.76
C ARG A 297 -2.14 2.87 12.03
N ASP A 298 -1.93 1.69 11.45
CA ASP A 298 -2.99 0.91 10.82
C ASP A 298 -4.04 0.47 11.86
N CYS A 299 -3.61 0.02 13.03
CA CYS A 299 -4.50 -0.31 14.15
C CYS A 299 -5.32 0.90 14.61
N THR A 300 -4.72 2.09 14.64
CA THR A 300 -5.43 3.33 14.97
C THR A 300 -6.49 3.63 13.91
N ALA A 301 -6.12 3.65 12.63
CA ALA A 301 -7.05 3.89 11.54
C ALA A 301 -8.19 2.85 11.48
N PHE A 302 -7.87 1.59 11.75
CA PHE A 302 -8.84 0.50 11.82
C PHE A 302 -9.81 0.68 12.98
N THR A 303 -9.31 1.11 14.14
CA THR A 303 -10.13 1.41 15.32
C THR A 303 -11.07 2.58 15.03
N ASP A 304 -10.53 3.69 14.55
CA ASP A 304 -11.30 4.91 14.25
C ASP A 304 -12.45 4.60 13.27
N TYR A 305 -12.17 3.81 12.24
CA TYR A 305 -13.18 3.44 11.27
C TYR A 305 -14.19 2.42 11.81
N SER A 306 -13.77 1.47 12.65
CA SER A 306 -14.69 0.56 13.33
C SER A 306 -15.66 1.32 14.24
N ASP A 307 -15.15 2.28 15.03
CA ASP A 307 -15.98 3.12 15.91
C ASP A 307 -16.96 3.99 15.11
N TYR A 308 -16.52 4.49 13.95
CA TYR A 308 -17.41 5.17 13.00
C TYR A 308 -18.52 4.26 12.48
N ARG A 309 -18.22 2.99 12.17
CA ARG A 309 -19.24 2.02 11.74
C ARG A 309 -20.22 1.70 12.87
N ASP A 310 -19.73 1.45 14.07
CA ASP A 310 -20.54 1.07 15.24
C ASP A 310 -21.46 2.20 15.71
N SER A 311 -21.08 3.46 15.45
CA SER A 311 -21.91 4.64 15.72
C SER A 311 -22.96 4.94 14.62
N GLY A 312 -23.16 4.02 13.67
CA GLY A 312 -24.12 4.18 12.58
C GLY A 312 -23.60 5.06 11.45
N GLY A 313 -22.28 5.06 11.21
CA GLY A 313 -21.64 5.84 10.16
C GLY A 313 -22.31 5.69 8.80
N LEU A 314 -22.37 6.79 8.05
CA LEU A 314 -22.91 6.82 6.70
C LEU A 314 -21.91 6.29 5.67
N PRO A 315 -22.37 5.83 4.49
CA PRO A 315 -21.48 5.50 3.39
C PRO A 315 -20.59 6.68 3.00
N GLN A 316 -19.34 6.39 2.62
CA GLN A 316 -18.40 7.40 2.13
C GLN A 316 -18.94 8.04 0.84
N ARG A 317 -18.72 9.35 0.69
CA ARG A 317 -19.16 10.11 -0.47
C ARG A 317 -18.48 9.61 -1.75
N THR A 318 -19.17 9.77 -2.87
CA THR A 318 -18.59 9.45 -4.19
C THR A 318 -17.52 10.45 -4.60
N ARG A 319 -17.65 11.72 -4.19
CA ARG A 319 -16.69 12.79 -4.48
C ARG A 319 -16.28 13.47 -3.19
N ASP A 320 -15.00 13.75 -3.07
CA ASP A 320 -14.48 14.56 -1.98
C ASP A 320 -14.92 16.02 -2.14
N THR A 321 -15.24 16.68 -1.03
CA THR A 321 -15.33 18.13 -0.98
C THR A 321 -13.92 18.74 -1.12
N ALA A 322 -13.82 20.01 -1.52
CA ALA A 322 -12.51 20.67 -1.66
C ALA A 322 -11.65 20.58 -0.38
N ILE A 323 -12.26 20.80 0.80
CA ILE A 323 -11.58 20.67 2.09
C ILE A 323 -11.24 19.20 2.39
N GLY A 324 -12.13 18.26 2.06
CA GLY A 324 -11.88 16.82 2.21
C GLY A 324 -10.66 16.38 1.39
N ALA A 325 -10.61 16.78 0.12
CA ALA A 325 -9.49 16.51 -0.79
C ALA A 325 -8.18 17.13 -0.29
N ALA A 326 -8.21 18.37 0.22
CA ALA A 326 -7.02 19.02 0.76
C ALA A 326 -6.50 18.32 2.04
N ARG A 327 -7.39 17.91 2.95
CA ARG A 327 -7.04 17.09 4.13
C ARG A 327 -6.48 15.73 3.74
N ARG A 328 -7.02 15.13 2.68
CA ARG A 328 -6.58 13.85 2.14
C ARG A 328 -5.18 13.95 1.55
N LEU A 329 -4.92 14.95 0.71
CA LEU A 329 -3.61 15.21 0.13
C LEU A 329 -2.55 15.41 1.22
N GLU A 330 -2.84 16.24 2.22
CA GLU A 330 -1.94 16.49 3.33
C GLU A 330 -1.57 15.20 4.10
N ARG A 331 -2.57 14.36 4.36
CA ARG A 331 -2.36 13.06 5.01
C ARG A 331 -1.49 12.14 4.14
N LEU A 332 -1.68 12.13 2.82
CA LEU A 332 -0.88 11.33 1.88
C LEU A 332 0.57 11.81 1.83
N GLU A 333 0.81 13.12 1.73
CA GLU A 333 2.16 13.70 1.72
C GLU A 333 2.91 13.41 3.02
N ARG A 334 2.21 13.55 4.15
CA ARG A 334 2.78 13.23 5.46
C ARG A 334 3.13 11.75 5.59
N ALA A 335 2.21 10.88 5.18
CA ALA A 335 2.45 9.44 5.19
C ALA A 335 3.66 9.05 4.32
N LEU A 336 3.80 9.65 3.14
CA LEU A 336 4.93 9.43 2.25
C LEU A 336 6.25 9.88 2.88
N ALA A 337 6.31 11.12 3.37
CA ALA A 337 7.53 11.65 3.99
C ALA A 337 7.96 10.85 5.23
N GLU A 338 7.00 10.42 6.06
CA GLU A 338 7.28 9.55 7.21
C GLU A 338 7.70 8.14 6.78
N PHE A 339 7.07 7.58 5.75
CA PHE A 339 7.39 6.25 5.23
C PHE A 339 8.83 6.19 4.72
N GLU A 340 9.16 7.10 3.81
CA GLU A 340 10.47 7.21 3.20
C GLU A 340 11.59 7.46 4.22
N SER A 341 11.36 8.36 5.18
CA SER A 341 12.32 8.64 6.24
C SER A 341 12.55 7.44 7.17
N ASP A 342 11.47 6.76 7.59
CA ASP A 342 11.57 5.57 8.43
C ASP A 342 12.30 4.43 7.68
N MET A 343 12.08 4.25 6.37
CA MET A 343 12.81 3.25 5.56
C MET A 343 14.31 3.56 5.52
N ALA A 344 14.69 4.81 5.21
CA ALA A 344 16.10 5.23 5.16
C ALA A 344 16.77 5.22 6.55
N PHE A 345 15.99 5.33 7.62
CA PHE A 345 16.51 5.19 8.99
C PHE A 345 16.81 3.73 9.34
N ASP A 346 15.96 2.81 8.90
CA ASP A 346 16.06 1.39 9.24
C ASP A 346 17.03 0.61 8.32
N ASP A 347 17.15 1.04 7.06
CA ASP A 347 17.79 0.26 6.00
C ASP A 347 18.95 0.99 5.35
N ARG A 348 20.13 0.36 5.40
CA ARG A 348 21.36 0.94 4.87
C ARG A 348 21.38 1.05 3.35
N PHE A 349 20.65 0.22 2.61
CA PHE A 349 20.58 0.31 1.15
C PHE A 349 19.72 1.50 0.74
N VAL A 350 18.57 1.69 1.40
CA VAL A 350 17.73 2.89 1.22
C VAL A 350 18.49 4.15 1.60
N LEU A 351 19.26 4.12 2.68
CA LEU A 351 20.09 5.25 3.09
C LEU A 351 21.21 5.55 2.08
N ALA A 352 21.90 4.52 1.57
CA ALA A 352 22.92 4.68 0.54
C ALA A 352 22.35 5.31 -0.73
N ASP A 353 21.13 4.92 -1.09
CA ASP A 353 20.42 5.47 -2.23
C ASP A 353 20.11 6.96 -2.07
N ARG A 354 19.58 7.36 -0.91
CA ARG A 354 19.38 8.78 -0.53
C ARG A 354 20.69 9.57 -0.51
N ARG A 355 21.80 8.95 -0.07
CA ARG A 355 23.14 9.55 -0.11
C ARG A 355 23.60 9.82 -1.54
N SER A 356 23.37 8.88 -2.47
CA SER A 356 23.73 9.06 -3.88
C SER A 356 22.98 10.21 -4.55
N ALA A 357 21.73 10.48 -4.12
CA ALA A 357 20.93 11.61 -4.59
C ALA A 357 21.32 12.95 -3.93
N GLY A 358 22.09 12.90 -2.84
CA GLY A 358 22.45 14.02 -1.97
C GLY A 358 21.35 14.50 -1.03
N GLU A 359 20.37 13.63 -0.77
CA GLU A 359 19.27 13.83 0.17
C GLU A 359 19.62 13.35 1.59
N ALA A 360 20.74 12.64 1.74
CA ALA A 360 21.36 12.24 3.00
C ALA A 360 22.88 12.29 2.81
N PHE A 361 23.65 12.12 3.89
CA PHE A 361 25.11 12.02 3.80
C PHE A 361 25.68 11.13 4.90
N ALA A 362 26.81 10.49 4.64
CA ALA A 362 27.61 9.80 5.64
C ALA A 362 29.09 10.12 5.48
N GLY A 363 29.81 10.20 6.58
CA GLY A 363 31.21 10.59 6.56
C GLY A 363 31.90 10.48 7.90
N THR A 364 33.16 10.88 7.93
CA THR A 364 33.99 10.82 9.13
C THR A 364 33.96 12.15 9.85
N VAL A 365 33.76 12.12 11.16
CA VAL A 365 33.87 13.30 12.01
C VAL A 365 35.34 13.75 12.06
N VAL A 366 35.63 14.96 11.59
CA VAL A 366 36.99 15.54 11.59
C VAL A 366 37.22 16.51 12.74
N GLN A 367 36.16 17.13 13.26
CA GLN A 367 36.23 18.06 14.38
C GLN A 367 34.97 17.92 15.25
N ALA A 368 35.13 18.01 16.57
CA ALA A 368 34.02 18.02 17.51
C ALA A 368 34.28 19.03 18.64
N GLU A 369 33.24 19.77 19.02
CA GLU A 369 33.23 20.73 20.12
C GLU A 369 32.17 20.32 21.16
N PRO A 370 32.40 19.23 21.93
CA PRO A 370 31.39 18.66 22.83
C PRO A 370 31.01 19.58 23.99
N GLY A 371 31.91 20.48 24.41
CA GLY A 371 31.70 21.40 25.53
C GLY A 371 30.91 22.67 25.19
N ARG A 372 30.47 22.85 23.94
CA ARG A 372 29.84 24.10 23.50
C ARG A 372 28.46 24.30 24.14
N VAL A 373 28.25 25.48 24.72
CA VAL A 373 27.01 25.91 25.38
C VAL A 373 26.58 27.26 24.80
N VAL A 374 25.30 27.41 24.52
CA VAL A 374 24.70 28.66 24.01
C VAL A 374 23.64 29.16 24.97
N THR A 375 23.51 30.48 25.09
CA THR A 375 22.42 31.13 25.83
C THR A 375 21.26 31.36 24.87
N THR A 376 20.11 30.75 25.17
CA THR A 376 18.86 30.94 24.41
C THR A 376 18.24 32.31 24.66
N ASP A 377 17.30 32.74 23.81
CA ASP A 377 16.54 34.00 23.97
C ASP A 377 15.81 34.12 25.31
N LYS A 378 15.48 32.97 25.93
CA LYS A 378 14.90 32.89 27.29
C LYS A 378 15.96 32.93 28.40
N ASN A 379 17.16 33.42 28.09
CA ASN A 379 18.33 33.49 28.97
C ASN A 379 18.74 32.15 29.63
N ARG A 380 18.43 31.01 28.99
CA ARG A 380 18.79 29.67 29.47
C ARG A 380 20.04 29.17 28.76
N ARG A 381 21.06 28.77 29.54
CA ARG A 381 22.25 28.08 29.03
C ARG A 381 21.94 26.63 28.68
N VAL A 382 22.12 26.24 27.42
CA VAL A 382 21.85 24.89 26.91
C VAL A 382 23.04 24.35 26.11
N PRO A 383 23.35 23.04 26.21
CA PRO A 383 24.40 22.44 25.39
C PRO A 383 24.00 22.48 23.90
N ARG A 384 24.96 22.91 23.07
CA ARG A 384 24.89 22.94 21.60
C ARG A 384 26.24 22.54 20.99
N PRO A 385 26.67 21.27 21.19
CA PRO A 385 27.87 20.76 20.57
C PRO A 385 27.85 20.94 19.06
N ARG A 386 29.01 21.23 18.49
CA ARG A 386 29.20 21.25 17.04
C ARG A 386 30.11 20.13 16.60
N VAL A 387 29.82 19.57 15.45
CA VAL A 387 30.57 18.47 14.86
C VAL A 387 30.72 18.77 13.38
N THR A 388 31.93 18.63 12.85
CA THR A 388 32.21 18.75 11.42
C THR A 388 32.42 17.35 10.86
N VAL A 389 31.61 16.98 9.88
CA VAL A 389 31.68 15.71 9.16
C VAL A 389 32.24 15.97 7.77
N ARG A 390 33.31 15.26 7.40
CA ARG A 390 33.85 15.25 6.04
C ARG A 390 33.27 14.05 5.29
N THR A 391 32.64 14.31 4.15
CA THR A 391 31.99 13.29 3.30
C THR A 391 32.39 13.45 1.84
N GLU A 392 32.35 12.34 1.10
CA GLU A 392 32.51 12.28 -0.35
C GLU A 392 31.16 12.18 -1.07
N ASP A 393 30.06 12.04 -0.31
CA ASP A 393 28.72 12.02 -0.89
C ASP A 393 28.41 13.41 -1.50
N PRO A 394 27.63 13.47 -2.60
CA PRO A 394 27.03 14.74 -3.02
C PRO A 394 26.08 15.23 -1.92
N VAL A 395 26.06 16.54 -1.64
CA VAL A 395 25.20 17.10 -0.57
C VAL A 395 24.32 18.20 -1.14
N ARG A 396 23.01 17.97 -1.17
CA ARG A 396 22.00 18.96 -1.60
C ARG A 396 21.24 19.59 -0.43
N LEU A 397 21.54 19.17 0.79
CA LEU A 397 20.90 19.68 1.99
C LEU A 397 21.40 21.10 2.32
N ALA A 398 20.47 22.00 2.60
CA ALA A 398 20.78 23.38 2.95
C ALA A 398 21.12 23.53 4.44
N ALA A 399 21.72 24.68 4.80
CA ALA A 399 21.75 25.12 6.19
C ALA A 399 20.33 25.14 6.79
N ASP A 400 20.25 25.01 8.11
CA ASP A 400 19.01 24.89 8.90
C ASP A 400 18.19 23.60 8.68
N THR A 401 18.64 22.69 7.81
CA THR A 401 18.05 21.35 7.69
C THR A 401 18.19 20.59 9.01
N LYS A 402 17.07 20.12 9.55
CA LYS A 402 17.02 19.28 10.76
C LYS A 402 17.36 17.84 10.38
N LEU A 403 18.16 17.19 11.20
CA LEU A 403 18.71 15.87 10.93
C LEU A 403 18.45 14.89 12.08
N ILE A 404 18.26 13.63 11.70
CA ILE A 404 18.34 12.45 12.56
C ILE A 404 19.47 11.56 12.07
N SER A 405 19.92 10.61 12.90
CA SER A 405 21.00 9.68 12.55
C SER A 405 20.68 8.27 13.01
N PRO A 406 20.77 7.26 12.12
CA PRO A 406 20.68 5.85 12.51
C PRO A 406 21.95 5.35 13.22
N SER A 407 23.07 6.08 13.08
CA SER A 407 24.34 5.76 13.73
C SER A 407 24.45 6.30 15.17
N MET A 408 23.44 7.02 15.66
CA MET A 408 23.42 7.65 16.98
C MET A 408 22.28 7.11 17.86
N PRO A 409 22.37 7.24 19.19
CA PRO A 409 21.32 6.79 20.10
C PRO A 409 19.95 7.41 19.79
N ALA A 410 18.90 6.67 20.13
CA ALA A 410 17.52 7.11 19.92
C ALA A 410 17.25 8.52 20.49
N GLY A 411 16.62 9.37 19.68
CA GLY A 411 16.32 10.75 20.03
C GLY A 411 17.43 11.76 19.71
N HIS A 412 18.57 11.32 19.15
CA HIS A 412 19.59 12.21 18.59
C HIS A 412 18.99 13.12 17.51
N LYS A 413 19.24 14.43 17.65
CA LYS A 413 18.82 15.44 16.66
C LYS A 413 19.93 16.46 16.46
N ALA A 414 20.12 16.86 15.21
CA ALA A 414 21.08 17.87 14.82
C ALA A 414 20.48 18.83 13.78
N VAL A 415 21.17 19.94 13.51
CA VAL A 415 20.83 20.90 12.46
C VAL A 415 22.09 21.28 11.69
N ILE A 416 21.99 21.38 10.37
CA ILE A 416 23.10 21.86 9.54
C ILE A 416 23.34 23.34 9.81
N VAL A 417 24.57 23.68 10.20
CA VAL A 417 25.02 25.07 10.39
C VAL A 417 25.68 25.59 9.12
N SER A 418 26.51 24.77 8.48
CA SER A 418 27.19 25.14 7.24
C SER A 418 27.54 23.90 6.41
N VAL A 419 27.62 24.11 5.11
CA VAL A 419 28.08 23.14 4.11
C VAL A 419 29.15 23.85 3.30
N LEU A 420 30.37 23.34 3.34
CA LEU A 420 31.54 23.93 2.68
C LEU A 420 32.21 22.89 1.80
N SER A 421 32.55 23.26 0.56
CA SER A 421 33.37 22.42 -0.31
C SER A 421 34.81 22.35 0.21
N ASP A 422 35.39 21.16 0.16
CA ASP A 422 36.76 20.86 0.57
C ASP A 422 37.42 19.95 -0.48
N GLY A 423 37.88 20.55 -1.58
CA GLY A 423 38.35 19.81 -2.76
C GLY A 423 37.22 18.97 -3.36
N ASP A 424 37.46 17.66 -3.50
CA ASP A 424 36.47 16.68 -3.97
C ASP A 424 35.51 16.20 -2.87
N ALA A 425 35.71 16.66 -1.63
CA ALA A 425 34.86 16.34 -0.48
C ALA A 425 34.00 17.54 -0.05
N THR A 426 33.04 17.28 0.84
CA THR A 426 32.22 18.30 1.49
C THR A 426 32.40 18.22 3.00
N CYS A 427 32.67 19.36 3.64
CA CYS A 427 32.70 19.52 5.09
C CYS A 427 31.36 20.11 5.57
N ILE A 428 30.64 19.35 6.38
CA ILE A 428 29.32 19.70 6.90
C ILE A 428 29.43 19.92 8.40
N THR A 429 29.17 21.15 8.86
CA THR A 429 29.09 21.42 10.30
C THR A 429 27.66 21.25 10.76
N VAL A 430 27.45 20.37 11.73
CA VAL A 430 26.16 20.14 12.37
C VAL A 430 26.20 20.58 13.84
N GLU A 431 25.10 21.14 14.32
CA GLU A 431 24.89 21.47 15.72
C GLU A 431 23.91 20.46 16.34
N VAL A 432 24.34 19.75 17.38
CA VAL A 432 23.49 18.79 18.10
C VAL A 432 22.54 19.55 19.02
N ASN A 433 21.24 19.32 18.86
CA ASN A 433 20.19 20.04 19.59
C ASN A 433 19.19 19.13 20.32
N GLY A 434 19.30 17.81 20.19
CA GLY A 434 18.48 16.82 20.90
C GLY A 434 19.22 15.51 21.18
N GLY A 435 18.68 14.68 22.07
CA GLY A 435 19.22 13.34 22.38
C GLY A 435 20.37 13.29 23.38
N MET A 436 20.80 14.44 23.94
CA MET A 436 21.98 14.53 24.83
C MET A 436 21.70 14.28 26.33
N GLY A 437 20.47 13.91 26.69
CA GLY A 437 20.00 13.85 28.08
C GLY A 437 19.51 15.20 28.64
N ARG A 438 19.19 15.24 29.94
CA ARG A 438 18.60 16.42 30.61
C ARG A 438 19.64 17.34 31.28
N GLY A 439 20.91 16.93 31.30
CA GLY A 439 22.01 17.65 31.95
C GLY A 439 22.56 18.81 31.12
N ARG A 440 23.44 19.62 31.75
CA ARG A 440 24.22 20.66 31.05
C ARG A 440 25.45 20.11 30.32
N VAL A 441 25.90 18.92 30.72
CA VAL A 441 26.94 18.15 30.06
C VAL A 441 26.23 17.04 29.27
N PRO A 442 26.49 16.91 27.96
CA PRO A 442 25.95 15.81 27.16
C PRO A 442 26.34 14.45 27.74
N LYS A 443 25.42 13.50 27.71
CA LYS A 443 25.72 12.11 28.12
C LYS A 443 26.78 11.52 27.18
N GLN A 444 27.70 10.72 27.73
CA GLN A 444 28.71 10.01 26.93
C GLN A 444 28.05 9.22 25.78
N GLY A 445 28.64 9.29 24.58
CA GLY A 445 28.13 8.63 23.37
C GLY A 445 26.97 9.34 22.67
N THR A 446 26.52 10.51 23.15
CA THR A 446 25.44 11.30 22.49
C THR A 446 25.94 12.41 21.59
N VAL A 447 27.24 12.72 21.65
CA VAL A 447 27.90 13.66 20.74
C VAL A 447 28.91 12.87 19.93
N PRO A 448 28.89 12.96 18.58
CA PRO A 448 29.86 12.28 17.74
C PRO A 448 31.31 12.67 18.06
N GLU A 449 32.21 11.68 18.05
CA GLU A 449 33.63 11.86 18.38
C GLU A 449 34.50 11.96 17.12
N PRO A 450 35.63 12.69 17.12
CA PRO A 450 36.57 12.70 16.00
C PRO A 450 37.01 11.28 15.61
N GLY A 451 37.01 10.99 14.30
CA GLY A 451 37.29 9.67 13.74
C GLY A 451 36.06 8.75 13.62
N GLN A 452 34.94 9.08 14.25
CA GLN A 452 33.70 8.30 14.13
C GLN A 452 33.09 8.46 12.74
N TYR A 453 32.63 7.35 12.15
CA TYR A 453 31.82 7.37 10.93
C TYR A 453 30.34 7.52 11.30
N ILE A 454 29.66 8.50 10.70
CA ILE A 454 28.26 8.82 11.01
C ILE A 454 27.47 9.10 9.74
N ALA A 455 26.22 8.65 9.72
CA ALA A 455 25.25 9.02 8.70
C ALA A 455 24.17 9.94 9.24
N TYR A 456 23.73 10.90 8.44
CA TYR A 456 22.62 11.80 8.73
C TYR A 456 21.63 11.81 7.56
N LEU A 457 20.36 11.94 7.92
CA LEU A 457 19.26 12.16 6.99
C LEU A 457 18.29 13.20 7.56
N PRO A 458 17.50 13.88 6.72
CA PRO A 458 16.50 14.85 7.17
C PRO A 458 15.51 14.26 8.18
N ASP A 459 15.24 15.02 9.25
CA ASP A 459 14.14 14.75 10.17
C ASP A 459 12.82 15.18 9.50
N PRO A 460 11.86 14.27 9.24
CA PRO A 460 10.56 14.65 8.68
C PRO A 460 9.82 15.62 9.62
N GLY A 461 10.19 15.60 10.91
CA GLY A 461 9.73 16.54 11.92
C GLY A 461 8.30 16.27 12.37
N TRP A 462 7.92 16.91 13.47
CA TRP A 462 6.51 17.05 13.83
C TRP A 462 5.94 18.25 13.07
N ARG A 463 4.82 18.04 12.38
CA ARG A 463 4.04 19.11 11.73
C ARG A 463 2.66 19.18 12.38
N PRO A 464 2.21 20.35 12.84
CA PRO A 464 0.83 20.50 13.28
C PRO A 464 -0.11 20.19 12.12
N ALA A 465 -1.27 19.61 12.43
CA ALA A 465 -2.33 19.48 11.43
C ALA A 465 -2.68 20.89 10.91
N PRO A 466 -2.65 21.11 9.59
CA PRO A 466 -2.99 22.42 9.05
C PRO A 466 -4.45 22.76 9.38
N GLN A 467 -4.68 24.04 9.66
CA GLN A 467 -6.03 24.56 9.85
C GLN A 467 -6.63 24.86 8.48
N PHE A 468 -7.70 24.14 8.15
CA PHE A 468 -8.48 24.40 6.94
C PHE A 468 -9.65 25.33 7.27
N PRO A 469 -10.09 26.17 6.32
CA PRO A 469 -11.28 27.00 6.51
C PRO A 469 -12.52 26.13 6.80
N ALA A 470 -13.53 26.74 7.42
CA ALA A 470 -14.84 26.13 7.51
C ALA A 470 -15.48 26.01 6.12
N SER A 471 -16.42 25.09 5.94
CA SER A 471 -17.02 24.80 4.62
C SER A 471 -17.77 25.99 4.02
N ASP A 472 -18.36 26.84 4.86
CA ASP A 472 -19.01 28.10 4.50
C ASP A 472 -18.04 29.23 4.13
N ALA A 473 -16.75 29.07 4.45
CA ALA A 473 -15.67 30.00 4.14
C ALA A 473 -14.78 29.53 2.97
N THR A 474 -15.19 28.47 2.26
CA THR A 474 -14.47 27.98 1.09
C THR A 474 -14.60 28.99 -0.05
N PRO A 475 -13.53 29.35 -0.79
CA PRO A 475 -13.63 30.29 -1.91
C PRO A 475 -14.70 29.85 -2.92
N TRP A 476 -15.36 30.81 -3.58
CA TRP A 476 -16.41 30.53 -4.57
C TRP A 476 -15.94 29.60 -5.72
N THR A 477 -14.65 29.62 -6.06
CA THR A 477 -14.03 28.71 -7.03
C THR A 477 -13.96 27.25 -6.59
N HIS A 478 -14.22 26.98 -5.31
CA HIS A 478 -14.16 25.68 -4.64
C HIS A 478 -15.47 25.36 -3.91
N SER A 479 -16.46 26.24 -3.99
CA SER A 479 -17.83 25.98 -3.57
C SER A 479 -18.45 25.20 -4.72
N ALA A 480 -18.59 23.89 -4.57
CA ALA A 480 -19.48 23.17 -5.47
C ALA A 480 -20.88 23.74 -5.23
N ASP A 481 -21.61 24.12 -6.30
CA ASP A 481 -23.00 24.50 -6.15
C ASP A 481 -23.72 23.37 -5.41
N ASP A 482 -24.20 23.69 -4.21
CA ASP A 482 -24.80 22.79 -3.22
C ASP A 482 -26.13 22.16 -3.69
N GLU A 483 -26.45 22.22 -4.98
CA GLU A 483 -27.77 21.84 -5.51
C GLU A 483 -28.01 20.33 -5.62
N ASN A 484 -27.02 19.45 -5.40
CA ASN A 484 -27.25 17.98 -5.45
C ASN A 484 -26.64 17.14 -4.30
N ASP A 485 -25.98 17.71 -3.29
CA ASP A 485 -25.33 16.93 -2.20
C ASP A 485 -25.58 17.51 -0.79
N THR A 486 -26.63 18.33 -0.61
CA THR A 486 -27.00 18.93 0.69
C THR A 486 -27.97 18.08 1.52
N GLY A 487 -28.33 16.88 1.07
CA GLY A 487 -29.16 15.96 1.84
C GLY A 487 -28.32 14.94 2.61
N SER A 488 -28.60 14.78 3.91
CA SER A 488 -28.28 13.55 4.67
C SER A 488 -28.99 12.28 4.13
N ALA A 489 -29.45 12.32 2.88
CA ALA A 489 -30.13 11.27 2.16
C ALA A 489 -29.20 10.81 1.04
N VAL A 490 -29.06 9.49 0.89
CA VAL A 490 -28.40 8.90 -0.28
C VAL A 490 -29.12 9.44 -1.53
N PRO A 491 -28.42 10.14 -2.45
CA PRO A 491 -29.04 10.64 -3.67
C PRO A 491 -29.76 9.52 -4.42
N GLU A 492 -30.94 9.79 -4.99
CA GLU A 492 -31.72 8.77 -5.72
C GLU A 492 -30.92 8.16 -6.90
N ASP A 493 -29.95 8.90 -7.45
CA ASP A 493 -29.04 8.50 -8.51
C ASP A 493 -27.70 7.90 -8.01
N ALA A 494 -27.41 7.93 -6.70
CA ALA A 494 -26.16 7.36 -6.18
C ALA A 494 -26.07 5.84 -6.33
N ALA A 495 -27.22 5.19 -6.57
CA ALA A 495 -27.36 3.79 -6.92
C ALA A 495 -27.53 3.55 -8.43
N ALA A 496 -27.62 4.61 -9.25
CA ALA A 496 -27.70 4.50 -10.70
C ALA A 496 -26.35 4.03 -11.24
N GLU A 497 -26.37 2.90 -11.94
CA GLU A 497 -25.17 2.38 -12.58
C GLU A 497 -24.92 3.22 -13.84
N GLU A 498 -23.82 3.97 -13.87
CA GLU A 498 -23.41 4.76 -15.04
C GLU A 498 -22.81 3.80 -16.08
N TRP A 499 -23.67 3.06 -16.77
CA TRP A 499 -23.29 2.22 -17.91
C TRP A 499 -23.61 2.95 -19.21
N GLY A 500 -22.66 2.89 -20.14
CA GLY A 500 -22.87 3.36 -21.51
C GLY A 500 -24.12 2.71 -22.09
N ASN A 501 -25.09 3.54 -22.46
CA ASN A 501 -26.19 3.13 -23.32
C ASN A 501 -25.57 2.77 -24.68
N GLU A 502 -25.56 1.48 -25.02
CA GLU A 502 -25.57 1.07 -26.41
C GLU A 502 -27.03 0.77 -26.77
N ASP A 503 -27.68 1.76 -27.39
CA ASP A 503 -28.69 1.48 -28.41
C ASP A 503 -28.02 0.81 -29.62
#